data_AF-A0A235I5N9-F1
#
_entry.id   AF-A0A235I5N9-F1
#
_cell.length_a   1.000
_cell.length_b   1.000
_cell.length_c   1.000
_cell.angle_alpha   90.00
_cell.angle_beta   90.00
_cell.angle_gamma   90.00
#
_symmetry.space_group_name_H-M   'P 1'
#
loop_
_entity.id
_entity.type
_entity.pdbx_description
1 polymer ?
#
loop_
_entity_poly.entity_id
_entity_poly.type
_entity_poly.pdbx_seq_one_letter_code
_entity_poly.pdbx_strand_id
1 'polypeptide(L)'
;MKLDESSEADKVKTKFTAQMVKVAKQIPQQPNREDILNLTPFISHIAEVATHLSDYLTDEDLIQPFTKLGYFYQGQGLYQQAEPWLQQCEKVTKNRLGLEHPDVAASLNNLAELYRFAGRYSEAEPLYQQALALWKRLLGDNHLNIAASLNNLAVLYESTGRYSEAELMYQEALALNKRLLGDNHPDVATGLNNLGVLYGSTGRYSEAEPLLQQASELSKRLLGDNHPDVATSLNNLAGLYKSTKRYSEAEPLYQQALALWKRLLGDNHPNVAISLNNLAGLYKSTKRYSEAEPLFEQALAICECTLGVGHPDTMAVRGNYARFLRQAYR
;
A
#
# COMPACT_ATOMS: atom_id res chain seq x y z
N MET A 1 -40.10 24.00 -26.60
CA MET A 1 -40.32 23.43 -25.26
C MET A 1 -39.42 22.23 -24.91
N LYS A 2 -38.52 21.74 -25.79
CA LYS A 2 -37.57 20.64 -25.49
C LYS A 2 -36.25 21.06 -24.81
N LEU A 3 -35.92 22.36 -24.81
CA LEU A 3 -34.66 22.87 -24.25
C LEU A 3 -34.63 22.87 -22.71
N ASP A 4 -35.81 22.93 -22.07
CA ASP A 4 -35.91 23.05 -20.60
C ASP A 4 -35.73 21.69 -19.91
N GLU A 5 -36.33 20.62 -20.46
CA GLU A 5 -36.20 19.25 -19.97
C GLU A 5 -34.76 18.70 -20.09
N SER A 6 -34.06 19.02 -21.18
CA SER A 6 -32.65 18.64 -21.35
C SER A 6 -31.75 19.33 -20.31
N SER A 7 -32.00 20.62 -20.03
CA SER A 7 -31.21 21.38 -19.07
C SER A 7 -31.39 20.88 -17.64
N GLU A 8 -32.61 20.43 -17.28
CA GLU A 8 -32.89 19.92 -15.95
C GLU A 8 -32.35 18.49 -15.77
N ALA A 9 -32.42 17.65 -16.81
CA ALA A 9 -31.81 16.33 -16.82
C ALA A 9 -30.27 16.40 -16.65
N ASP A 10 -29.61 17.35 -17.32
CA ASP A 10 -28.16 17.54 -17.18
C ASP A 10 -27.78 18.01 -15.77
N LYS A 11 -28.55 18.91 -15.15
CA LYS A 11 -28.35 19.31 -13.74
C LYS A 11 -28.50 18.13 -12.79
N VAL A 12 -29.47 17.24 -13.01
CA VAL A 12 -29.66 16.05 -12.19
C VAL A 12 -28.46 15.11 -12.33
N LYS A 13 -27.97 14.87 -13.54
CA LYS A 13 -26.77 14.04 -13.78
C LYS A 13 -25.53 14.62 -13.10
N THR A 14 -25.28 15.91 -13.23
CA THR A 14 -24.14 16.57 -12.56
C THR A 14 -24.23 16.47 -11.03
N LYS A 15 -25.43 16.62 -10.46
CA LYS A 15 -25.62 16.44 -9.00
C LYS A 15 -25.38 14.99 -8.58
N PHE A 16 -25.86 14.03 -9.38
CA PHE A 16 -25.68 12.61 -9.12
C PHE A 16 -24.20 12.21 -9.20
N THR A 17 -23.46 12.64 -10.23
CA THR A 17 -22.03 12.36 -10.36
C THR A 17 -21.26 12.93 -9.18
N ALA A 18 -21.49 14.19 -8.81
CA ALA A 18 -20.84 14.82 -7.66
C ALA A 18 -21.11 14.06 -6.35
N GLN A 19 -22.33 13.54 -6.15
CA GLN A 19 -22.66 12.75 -4.98
C GLN A 19 -21.94 11.40 -4.98
N MET A 20 -21.92 10.70 -6.11
CA MET A 20 -21.24 9.40 -6.22
C MET A 20 -19.73 9.53 -6.11
N VAL A 21 -19.13 10.63 -6.55
CA VAL A 21 -17.71 10.93 -6.29
C VAL A 21 -17.44 11.06 -4.79
N LYS A 22 -18.31 11.75 -4.04
CA LYS A 22 -18.16 11.85 -2.58
C LYS A 22 -18.23 10.49 -1.91
N VAL A 23 -19.13 9.61 -2.36
CA VAL A 23 -19.24 8.23 -1.86
C VAL A 23 -18.00 7.42 -2.25
N ALA A 24 -17.56 7.49 -3.51
CA ALA A 24 -16.36 6.81 -3.98
C ALA A 24 -15.11 7.20 -3.18
N LYS A 25 -14.98 8.48 -2.80
CA LYS A 25 -13.87 8.97 -1.97
C LYS A 25 -13.81 8.31 -0.58
N GLN A 26 -14.90 7.71 -0.09
CA GLN A 26 -14.92 6.93 1.16
C GLN A 26 -14.26 5.56 1.02
N ILE A 27 -14.06 5.04 -0.20
CA ILE A 27 -13.33 3.80 -0.41
C ILE A 27 -11.83 4.08 -0.13
N PRO A 28 -11.24 3.45 0.90
CA PRO A 28 -9.82 3.59 1.19
C PRO A 28 -8.98 2.84 0.14
N GLN A 29 -7.67 3.09 0.09
CA GLN A 29 -6.78 2.39 -0.84
C GLN A 29 -6.68 0.89 -0.55
N GLN A 30 -6.79 0.51 0.73
CA GLN A 30 -6.80 -0.87 1.19
C GLN A 30 -8.06 -1.11 2.04
N PRO A 31 -9.22 -1.35 1.40
CA PRO A 31 -10.47 -1.58 2.11
C PRO A 31 -10.44 -2.93 2.83
N ASN A 32 -10.88 -2.93 4.09
CA ASN A 32 -11.18 -4.17 4.81
C ASN A 32 -12.60 -4.64 4.49
N ARG A 33 -12.99 -5.82 4.98
CA ARG A 33 -14.31 -6.40 4.71
C ARG A 33 -15.48 -5.52 5.18
N GLU A 34 -15.35 -4.78 6.26
CA GLU A 34 -16.39 -3.85 6.71
C GLU A 34 -16.55 -2.69 5.72
N ASP A 35 -15.46 -2.10 5.25
CA ASP A 35 -15.48 -1.09 4.18
C ASP A 35 -16.18 -1.64 2.94
N ILE A 36 -15.82 -2.86 2.53
CA ILE A 36 -16.41 -3.54 1.39
C ILE A 36 -17.92 -3.71 1.59
N LEU A 37 -18.37 -4.24 2.73
CA LEU A 37 -19.80 -4.46 3.01
C LEU A 37 -20.59 -3.15 3.02
N ASN A 38 -20.06 -2.12 3.68
CA ASN A 38 -20.71 -0.82 3.80
C ASN A 38 -20.81 -0.08 2.46
N LEU A 39 -19.82 -0.25 1.58
CA LEU A 39 -19.75 0.48 0.30
C LEU A 39 -20.33 -0.31 -0.89
N THR A 40 -20.51 -1.63 -0.75
CA THR A 40 -21.11 -2.50 -1.78
C THR A 40 -22.41 -1.94 -2.40
N PRO A 41 -23.38 -1.40 -1.63
CA PRO A 41 -24.63 -0.87 -2.20
C PRO A 41 -24.44 0.28 -3.21
N PHE A 42 -23.30 0.97 -3.15
CA PHE A 42 -23.02 2.13 -4.01
C PHE A 42 -22.16 1.78 -5.23
N ILE A 43 -21.59 0.58 -5.30
CA ILE A 43 -20.63 0.20 -6.35
C ILE A 43 -21.23 0.25 -7.74
N SER A 44 -22.46 -0.21 -7.93
CA SER A 44 -23.17 -0.12 -9.22
C SER A 44 -23.41 1.33 -9.65
N HIS A 45 -23.68 2.22 -8.70
CA HIS A 45 -23.89 3.65 -8.95
C HIS A 45 -22.59 4.38 -9.30
N ILE A 46 -21.49 4.03 -8.63
CA ILE A 46 -20.15 4.56 -8.97
C ILE A 46 -19.72 4.04 -10.34
N ALA A 47 -20.00 2.77 -10.65
CA ALA A 47 -19.77 2.17 -11.97
C ALA A 47 -20.57 2.86 -13.08
N GLU A 48 -21.84 3.20 -12.83
CA GLU A 48 -22.67 3.99 -13.76
C GLU A 48 -22.00 5.35 -14.06
N VAL A 49 -21.49 6.03 -13.04
CA VAL A 49 -20.78 7.30 -13.23
C VAL A 49 -19.52 7.13 -14.05
N ALA A 50 -18.72 6.10 -13.77
CA ALA A 50 -17.48 5.81 -14.49
C ALA A 50 -17.73 5.43 -15.97
N THR A 51 -18.82 4.74 -16.29
CA THR A 51 -19.07 4.16 -17.61
C THR A 51 -19.93 5.04 -18.52
N HIS A 52 -20.93 5.73 -17.95
CA HIS A 52 -21.99 6.38 -18.72
C HIS A 52 -22.13 7.87 -18.43
N LEU A 53 -21.61 8.36 -17.30
CA LEU A 53 -21.73 9.78 -16.91
C LEU A 53 -20.38 10.46 -16.72
N SER A 54 -19.31 9.92 -17.31
CA SER A 54 -17.95 10.49 -17.18
C SER A 54 -17.87 11.93 -17.70
N ASP A 55 -18.68 12.29 -18.69
CA ASP A 55 -18.73 13.64 -19.27
C ASP A 55 -19.29 14.68 -18.29
N TYR A 56 -20.01 14.24 -17.26
CA TYR A 56 -20.55 15.08 -16.19
C TYR A 56 -19.63 15.16 -14.95
N LEU A 57 -18.45 14.56 -15.01
CA LEU A 57 -17.39 14.76 -14.01
C LEU A 57 -16.61 16.04 -14.32
N THR A 58 -16.07 16.68 -13.30
CA THR A 58 -15.02 17.69 -13.47
C THR A 58 -13.70 16.99 -13.80
N ASP A 59 -12.72 17.73 -14.33
CA ASP A 59 -11.39 17.16 -14.60
C ASP A 59 -10.70 16.70 -13.29
N GLU A 60 -10.87 17.46 -12.21
CA GLU A 60 -10.37 17.13 -10.87
C GLU A 60 -10.94 15.81 -10.31
N ASP A 61 -12.22 15.55 -10.56
CA ASP A 61 -12.89 14.35 -10.05
C ASP A 61 -12.87 13.17 -11.05
N LEU A 62 -12.32 13.38 -12.25
CA LEU A 62 -12.41 12.45 -13.37
C LEU A 62 -11.92 11.04 -13.01
N ILE A 63 -10.78 10.96 -12.31
CA ILE A 63 -10.15 9.67 -11.97
C ILE A 63 -10.79 8.97 -10.78
N GLN A 64 -11.58 9.68 -9.97
CA GLN A 64 -12.03 9.20 -8.67
C GLN A 64 -12.91 7.95 -8.79
N PRO A 65 -13.97 7.91 -9.62
CA PRO A 65 -14.82 6.72 -9.74
C PRO A 65 -14.03 5.48 -10.15
N PHE A 66 -13.16 5.60 -11.15
CA PHE A 66 -12.37 4.47 -11.66
C PHE A 66 -11.36 3.97 -10.64
N THR A 67 -10.59 4.89 -10.05
CA THR A 67 -9.53 4.53 -9.10
C THR A 67 -10.13 3.86 -7.86
N LYS A 68 -11.26 4.39 -7.37
CA LYS A 68 -11.93 3.88 -6.18
C LYS A 68 -12.61 2.53 -6.40
N LEU A 69 -13.18 2.29 -7.59
CA LEU A 69 -13.62 0.95 -8.00
C LEU A 69 -12.43 -0.02 -8.09
N GLY A 70 -11.29 0.44 -8.64
CA GLY A 70 -10.05 -0.33 -8.66
C GLY A 70 -9.63 -0.77 -7.26
N TYR A 71 -9.56 0.15 -6.29
CA TYR A 71 -9.22 -0.16 -4.89
C TYR A 71 -10.23 -1.10 -4.23
N PHE A 72 -11.54 -0.90 -4.49
CA PHE A 72 -12.59 -1.78 -3.96
C PHE A 72 -12.40 -3.24 -4.36
N TYR A 73 -12.15 -3.50 -5.65
CA TYR A 73 -11.93 -4.87 -6.13
C TYR A 73 -10.53 -5.39 -5.79
N GLN A 74 -9.50 -4.55 -5.85
CA GLN A 74 -8.13 -4.91 -5.48
C GLN A 74 -8.03 -5.34 -4.02
N GLY A 75 -8.67 -4.63 -3.09
CA GLY A 75 -8.66 -4.98 -1.65
C GLY A 75 -9.33 -6.31 -1.34
N GLN A 76 -10.20 -6.80 -2.23
CA GLN A 76 -10.78 -8.15 -2.12
C GLN A 76 -9.92 -9.24 -2.78
N GLY A 77 -8.79 -8.87 -3.40
CA GLY A 77 -8.00 -9.76 -4.26
C GLY A 77 -8.66 -10.05 -5.61
N LEU A 78 -9.72 -9.32 -5.98
CA LEU A 78 -10.45 -9.49 -7.24
C LEU A 78 -9.79 -8.69 -8.37
N TYR A 79 -8.51 -8.99 -8.65
CA TYR A 79 -7.69 -8.21 -9.58
C TYR A 79 -8.26 -8.16 -11.00
N GLN A 80 -8.90 -9.24 -11.46
CA GLN A 80 -9.57 -9.28 -12.77
C GLN A 80 -10.76 -8.32 -12.86
N GLN A 81 -11.41 -8.01 -11.74
CA GLN A 81 -12.51 -7.03 -11.70
C GLN A 81 -11.98 -5.60 -11.55
N ALA A 82 -10.82 -5.42 -10.90
CA ALA A 82 -10.17 -4.10 -10.74
C ALA A 82 -9.56 -3.58 -12.05
N GLU A 83 -8.95 -4.47 -12.84
CA GLU A 83 -8.21 -4.16 -14.07
C GLU A 83 -8.97 -3.29 -15.08
N PRO A 84 -10.21 -3.64 -15.50
CA PRO A 84 -10.92 -2.84 -16.49
C PRO A 84 -11.18 -1.40 -16.02
N TRP A 85 -11.35 -1.17 -14.72
CA TRP A 85 -11.54 0.18 -14.17
C TRP A 85 -10.28 1.02 -14.30
N LEU A 86 -9.13 0.47 -13.95
CA LEU A 86 -7.86 1.21 -14.02
C LEU A 86 -7.37 1.39 -15.45
N GLN A 87 -7.61 0.43 -16.35
CA GLN A 87 -7.38 0.60 -17.79
C GLN A 87 -8.27 1.69 -18.39
N GLN A 88 -9.55 1.72 -18.02
CA GLN A 88 -10.46 2.77 -18.47
C GLN A 88 -10.08 4.15 -17.90
N CYS A 89 -9.61 4.21 -16.65
CA CYS A 89 -9.06 5.43 -16.04
C CYS A 89 -7.92 6.01 -16.88
N GLU A 90 -6.95 5.17 -17.25
CA GLU A 90 -5.80 5.54 -18.08
C GLU A 90 -6.26 6.04 -19.46
N LYS A 91 -7.20 5.35 -20.10
CA LYS A 91 -7.73 5.75 -21.40
C LYS A 91 -8.49 7.08 -21.34
N VAL A 92 -9.35 7.26 -20.34
CA VAL A 92 -10.18 8.47 -20.19
C VAL A 92 -9.32 9.68 -19.86
N THR A 93 -8.33 9.55 -18.96
CA THR A 93 -7.41 10.64 -18.64
C THR A 93 -6.59 11.06 -19.87
N LYS A 94 -6.05 10.12 -20.64
CA LYS A 94 -5.32 10.41 -21.88
C LYS A 94 -6.19 11.14 -22.91
N ASN A 95 -7.43 10.70 -23.10
CA ASN A 95 -8.33 11.27 -24.11
C ASN A 95 -8.88 12.65 -23.72
N ARG A 96 -9.23 12.84 -22.45
CA ARG A 96 -9.92 14.05 -21.97
C ARG A 96 -8.94 15.14 -21.51
N LEU A 97 -7.89 14.77 -20.80
CA LEU A 97 -6.93 15.70 -20.20
C LEU A 97 -5.65 15.87 -21.03
N GLY A 98 -5.43 14.96 -21.99
CA GLY A 98 -4.24 14.93 -22.83
C GLY A 98 -3.08 14.13 -22.22
N LEU A 99 -2.10 13.79 -23.05
CA LEU A 99 -0.98 12.91 -22.68
C LEU A 99 0.00 13.53 -21.66
N GLU A 100 -0.03 14.86 -21.51
CA GLU A 100 0.85 15.64 -20.63
C GLU A 100 0.14 16.08 -19.34
N HIS A 101 -0.82 15.29 -18.85
CA HIS A 101 -1.53 15.61 -17.62
C HIS A 101 -1.02 14.78 -16.41
N PRO A 102 -0.88 15.37 -15.21
CA PRO A 102 -0.53 14.66 -13.97
C PRO A 102 -1.37 13.40 -13.71
N ASP A 103 -2.67 13.44 -14.02
CA ASP A 103 -3.57 12.29 -13.82
C ASP A 103 -3.31 11.12 -14.77
N VAL A 104 -2.63 11.35 -15.90
CA VAL A 104 -2.14 10.24 -16.74
C VAL A 104 -1.01 9.51 -16.01
N ALA A 105 -0.10 10.22 -15.35
CA ALA A 105 0.94 9.57 -14.55
C ALA A 105 0.35 8.85 -13.33
N ALA A 106 -0.65 9.44 -12.67
CA ALA A 106 -1.35 8.82 -11.55
C ALA A 106 -2.10 7.54 -11.96
N SER A 107 -2.83 7.56 -13.08
CA SER A 107 -3.56 6.38 -13.58
C SER A 107 -2.62 5.26 -14.03
N LEU A 108 -1.49 5.58 -14.67
CA LEU A 108 -0.44 4.62 -14.99
C LEU A 108 0.14 3.96 -13.73
N ASN A 109 0.44 4.76 -12.69
CA ASN A 109 0.93 4.25 -11.41
C ASN A 109 -0.07 3.29 -10.74
N ASN A 110 -1.36 3.63 -10.74
CA ASN A 110 -2.39 2.78 -10.13
C ASN A 110 -2.56 1.45 -10.89
N LEU A 111 -2.54 1.48 -12.23
CA LEU A 111 -2.61 0.27 -13.04
C LEU A 111 -1.36 -0.61 -12.84
N ALA A 112 -0.18 0.00 -12.76
CA ALA A 112 1.06 -0.70 -12.45
C ALA A 112 1.02 -1.35 -11.05
N GLU A 113 0.46 -0.66 -10.06
CA GLU A 113 0.30 -1.18 -8.71
C GLU A 113 -0.62 -2.41 -8.69
N LEU A 114 -1.74 -2.37 -9.41
CA LEU A 114 -2.62 -3.52 -9.56
C LEU A 114 -1.89 -4.72 -10.17
N TYR A 115 -1.13 -4.51 -11.25
CA TYR A 115 -0.35 -5.58 -11.88
C TYR A 115 0.72 -6.13 -10.95
N ARG A 116 1.37 -5.28 -10.15
CA ARG A 116 2.32 -5.72 -9.12
C ARG A 116 1.64 -6.60 -8.07
N PHE A 117 0.47 -6.20 -7.55
CA PHE A 117 -0.29 -7.02 -6.60
C PHE A 117 -0.79 -8.35 -7.20
N ALA A 118 -1.09 -8.36 -8.50
CA ALA A 118 -1.44 -9.57 -9.24
C ALA A 118 -0.23 -10.44 -9.62
N GLY A 119 1.01 -10.04 -9.28
CA GLY A 119 2.25 -10.74 -9.67
C GLY A 119 2.63 -10.60 -11.15
N ARG A 120 1.96 -9.72 -11.91
CA ARG A 120 2.20 -9.43 -13.33
C ARG A 120 3.29 -8.38 -13.49
N TYR A 121 4.48 -8.67 -12.97
CA TYR A 121 5.57 -7.68 -12.87
C TYR A 121 6.05 -7.14 -14.23
N SER A 122 6.06 -7.98 -15.27
CA SER A 122 6.44 -7.57 -16.64
C SER A 122 5.49 -6.54 -17.24
N GLU A 123 4.25 -6.46 -16.76
CA GLU A 123 3.26 -5.47 -17.19
C GLU A 123 3.29 -4.22 -16.31
N ALA A 124 3.65 -4.36 -15.03
CA ALA A 124 3.79 -3.25 -14.10
C ALA A 124 5.00 -2.35 -14.42
N GLU A 125 6.16 -2.94 -14.72
CA GLU A 125 7.41 -2.21 -14.97
C GLU A 125 7.31 -1.10 -16.02
N PRO A 126 6.84 -1.37 -17.26
CA PRO A 126 6.76 -0.32 -18.27
C PRO A 126 5.78 0.80 -17.91
N LEU A 127 4.76 0.52 -17.10
CA LEU A 127 3.79 1.53 -16.66
C LEU A 127 4.38 2.45 -15.60
N TYR A 128 5.09 1.90 -14.60
CA TYR A 128 5.82 2.72 -13.63
C TYR A 128 6.91 3.57 -14.29
N GLN A 129 7.65 3.01 -15.26
CA GLN A 129 8.65 3.76 -16.02
C GLN A 129 8.02 4.89 -16.84
N GLN A 130 6.87 4.65 -17.49
CA GLN A 130 6.12 5.69 -18.21
C GLN A 130 5.63 6.79 -17.26
N ALA A 131 5.08 6.44 -16.10
CA ALA A 131 4.64 7.41 -15.10
C ALA A 131 5.80 8.27 -14.58
N LEU A 132 6.95 7.65 -14.25
CA LEU A 132 8.17 8.35 -13.84
C LEU A 132 8.67 9.31 -14.92
N ALA A 133 8.72 8.86 -16.18
CA ALA A 133 9.17 9.69 -17.29
C ALA A 133 8.24 10.90 -17.51
N LEU A 134 6.92 10.69 -17.40
CA LEU A 134 5.93 11.75 -17.48
C LEU A 134 6.10 12.75 -16.32
N TRP A 135 6.28 12.29 -15.08
CA TRP A 135 6.55 13.18 -13.95
C TRP A 135 7.81 14.02 -14.14
N LYS A 136 8.91 13.43 -14.62
CA LYS A 136 10.14 14.15 -14.94
C LYS A 136 9.92 15.22 -16.01
N ARG A 137 9.11 14.92 -17.04
CA ARG A 137 8.79 15.89 -18.10
C ARG A 137 7.90 17.03 -17.60
N LEU A 138 6.93 16.76 -16.73
CA LEU A 138 5.99 17.77 -16.22
C LEU A 138 6.60 18.67 -15.14
N LEU A 139 7.43 18.11 -14.27
CA LEU A 139 7.85 18.77 -13.02
C LEU A 139 9.37 18.96 -12.93
N GLY A 140 10.13 18.47 -13.91
CA GLY A 140 11.60 18.38 -13.85
C GLY A 140 12.07 17.35 -12.83
N ASP A 141 13.38 17.14 -12.71
CA ASP A 141 13.96 16.07 -11.86
C ASP A 141 13.85 16.30 -10.33
N ASN A 142 13.33 17.44 -9.90
CA ASN A 142 13.38 17.90 -8.51
C ASN A 142 12.00 18.00 -7.86
N HIS A 143 11.20 16.93 -7.92
CA HIS A 143 9.82 16.92 -7.38
C HIS A 143 9.49 15.65 -6.58
N LEU A 144 8.67 15.76 -5.54
CA LEU A 144 8.31 14.63 -4.65
C LEU A 144 7.61 13.47 -5.36
N ASN A 145 6.82 13.75 -6.40
CA ASN A 145 6.21 12.70 -7.24
C ASN A 145 7.25 11.80 -7.93
N ILE A 146 8.46 12.30 -8.18
CA ILE A 146 9.56 11.47 -8.69
C ILE A 146 10.06 10.55 -7.58
N ALA A 147 10.25 11.05 -6.35
CA ALA A 147 10.66 10.21 -5.22
C ALA A 147 9.64 9.07 -4.98
N ALA A 148 8.34 9.39 -5.01
CA ALA A 148 7.29 8.39 -4.91
C ALA A 148 7.33 7.35 -6.05
N SER A 149 7.55 7.79 -7.29
CA SER A 149 7.63 6.89 -8.46
C SER A 149 8.88 6.00 -8.43
N LEU A 150 10.01 6.54 -7.97
CA LEU A 150 11.25 5.78 -7.75
C LEU A 150 11.04 4.71 -6.66
N ASN A 151 10.39 5.06 -5.55
CA ASN A 151 10.04 4.08 -4.51
C ASN A 151 9.15 2.95 -5.06
N ASN A 152 8.17 3.25 -5.90
CA ASN A 152 7.32 2.23 -6.52
C ASN A 152 8.11 1.27 -7.43
N LEU A 153 9.02 1.79 -8.25
CA LEU A 153 9.94 0.96 -9.05
C LEU A 153 10.86 0.13 -8.16
N ALA A 154 11.36 0.69 -7.07
CA ALA A 154 12.22 -0.01 -6.14
C ALA A 154 11.50 -1.23 -5.51
N VAL A 155 10.26 -1.04 -5.07
CA VAL A 155 9.42 -2.13 -4.55
C VAL A 155 9.16 -3.20 -5.61
N LEU A 156 8.96 -2.82 -6.87
CA LEU A 156 8.80 -3.77 -7.97
C LEU A 156 10.09 -4.59 -8.21
N TYR A 157 11.24 -3.92 -8.22
CA TYR A 157 12.53 -4.57 -8.40
C TYR A 157 12.87 -5.49 -7.23
N GLU A 158 12.54 -5.10 -6.00
CA GLU A 158 12.64 -5.96 -4.82
C GLU A 158 11.76 -7.21 -4.97
N SER A 159 10.50 -7.04 -5.40
CA SER A 159 9.54 -8.13 -5.61
C SER A 159 9.99 -9.13 -6.69
N THR A 160 10.87 -8.70 -7.60
CA THR A 160 11.43 -9.53 -8.69
C THR A 160 12.86 -9.99 -8.40
N GLY A 161 13.41 -9.71 -7.21
CA GLY A 161 14.76 -10.10 -6.82
C GLY A 161 15.89 -9.27 -7.45
N ARG A 162 15.56 -8.18 -8.14
CA ARG A 162 16.50 -7.22 -8.76
C ARG A 162 17.01 -6.21 -7.72
N TYR A 163 17.64 -6.70 -6.67
CA TYR A 163 17.96 -5.89 -5.48
C TYR A 163 18.90 -4.71 -5.76
N SER A 164 19.88 -4.85 -6.67
CA SER A 164 20.77 -3.73 -7.01
C SER A 164 20.04 -2.57 -7.69
N GLU A 165 19.02 -2.87 -8.49
CA GLU A 165 18.20 -1.84 -9.13
C GLU A 165 17.24 -1.22 -8.12
N ALA A 166 16.67 -2.01 -7.21
CA ALA A 166 15.88 -1.49 -6.09
C ALA A 166 16.70 -0.53 -5.21
N GLU A 167 17.96 -0.88 -4.90
CA GLU A 167 18.86 -0.06 -4.11
C GLU A 167 19.10 1.31 -4.76
N LEU A 168 19.41 1.33 -6.05
CA LEU A 168 19.62 2.59 -6.79
C LEU A 168 18.38 3.49 -6.73
N MET A 169 17.19 2.92 -6.95
CA MET A 169 15.94 3.68 -6.92
C MET A 169 15.61 4.21 -5.52
N TYR A 170 15.77 3.41 -4.46
CA TYR A 170 15.57 3.87 -3.08
C TYR A 170 16.58 4.94 -2.67
N GLN A 171 17.84 4.83 -3.09
CA GLN A 171 18.87 5.83 -2.81
C GLN A 171 18.55 7.15 -3.52
N GLU A 172 18.15 7.12 -4.79
CA GLU A 172 17.75 8.32 -5.55
C GLU A 172 16.52 8.99 -4.91
N ALA A 173 15.50 8.20 -4.51
CA ALA A 173 14.31 8.69 -3.83
C ALA A 173 14.64 9.33 -2.47
N LEU A 174 15.48 8.69 -1.66
CA LEU A 174 15.90 9.20 -0.35
C LEU A 174 16.73 10.48 -0.49
N ALA A 175 17.66 10.54 -1.44
CA ALA A 175 18.45 11.73 -1.71
C ALA A 175 17.56 12.90 -2.15
N LEU A 176 16.57 12.62 -2.99
CA LEU A 176 15.59 13.60 -3.45
C LEU A 176 14.74 14.14 -2.28
N ASN A 177 14.22 13.26 -1.42
CA ASN A 177 13.47 13.65 -0.23
C ASN A 177 14.31 14.52 0.71
N LYS A 178 15.55 14.12 1.01
CA LYS A 178 16.47 14.92 1.85
C LYS A 178 16.73 16.30 1.28
N ARG A 179 16.93 16.39 -0.04
CA ARG A 179 17.20 17.67 -0.71
C ARG A 179 15.98 18.61 -0.68
N LEU A 180 14.78 18.08 -0.87
CA LEU A 180 13.55 18.89 -0.97
C LEU A 180 12.93 19.24 0.38
N LEU A 181 13.06 18.34 1.36
CA LEU A 181 12.33 18.39 2.63
C LEU A 181 13.26 18.58 3.84
N GLY A 182 14.57 18.42 3.64
CA GLY A 182 15.57 18.35 4.71
C GLY A 182 15.60 16.98 5.40
N ASP A 183 16.63 16.74 6.21
CA ASP A 183 16.82 15.45 6.90
C ASP A 183 15.76 15.15 7.97
N ASN A 184 15.00 16.16 8.41
CA ASN A 184 14.05 16.05 9.50
C ASN A 184 12.59 15.99 8.99
N HIS A 185 12.31 15.07 8.06
CA HIS A 185 10.96 14.90 7.47
C HIS A 185 10.48 13.44 7.52
N PRO A 186 9.17 13.17 7.69
CA PRO A 186 8.62 11.81 7.68
C PRO A 186 8.97 10.99 6.41
N ASP A 187 8.98 11.62 5.24
CA ASP A 187 9.36 10.95 3.98
C ASP A 187 10.84 10.52 3.94
N VAL A 188 11.71 11.21 4.69
CA VAL A 188 13.10 10.77 4.88
C VAL A 188 13.16 9.56 5.80
N ALA A 189 12.36 9.53 6.87
CA ALA A 189 12.23 8.34 7.73
C ALA A 189 11.75 7.13 6.93
N THR A 190 10.75 7.32 6.07
CA THR A 190 10.24 6.27 5.17
C THR A 190 11.32 5.76 4.21
N GLY A 191 12.07 6.66 3.57
CA GLY A 191 13.16 6.26 2.67
C GLY A 191 14.30 5.52 3.38
N LEU A 192 14.67 5.96 4.59
CA LEU A 192 15.63 5.24 5.46
C LEU A 192 15.13 3.85 5.82
N ASN A 193 13.85 3.73 6.19
CA ASN A 193 13.23 2.45 6.51
C ASN A 193 13.26 1.50 5.31
N ASN A 194 12.87 1.96 4.12
CA ASN A 194 12.86 1.13 2.90
C ASN A 194 14.26 0.62 2.53
N LEU A 195 15.26 1.49 2.56
CA LEU A 195 16.64 1.11 2.28
C LEU A 195 17.20 0.16 3.34
N GLY A 196 16.89 0.40 4.62
CA GLY A 196 17.25 -0.49 5.73
C GLY A 196 16.62 -1.87 5.61
N VAL A 197 15.33 -1.96 5.22
CA VAL A 197 14.65 -3.23 4.95
C VAL A 197 15.32 -3.96 3.80
N LEU A 198 15.61 -3.29 2.69
CA LEU A 198 16.31 -3.89 1.54
C LEU A 198 17.67 -4.48 1.94
N TYR A 199 18.48 -3.73 2.70
CA TYR A 199 19.76 -4.22 3.20
C TYR A 199 19.58 -5.41 4.15
N GLY A 200 18.55 -5.41 4.99
CA GLY A 200 18.20 -6.57 5.82
C GLY A 200 17.84 -7.80 4.99
N SER A 201 16.99 -7.64 3.97
CA SER A 201 16.56 -8.72 3.07
C SER A 201 17.72 -9.33 2.25
N THR A 202 18.74 -8.54 1.96
CA THR A 202 19.96 -8.97 1.24
C THR A 202 21.08 -9.45 2.17
N GLY A 203 20.87 -9.47 3.48
CA GLY A 203 21.86 -9.93 4.47
C GLY A 203 22.93 -8.89 4.84
N ARG A 204 22.82 -7.65 4.35
CA ARG A 204 23.69 -6.50 4.66
C ARG A 204 23.32 -5.85 6.00
N TYR A 205 23.31 -6.66 7.06
CA TYR A 205 22.75 -6.26 8.36
C TYR A 205 23.46 -5.06 9.02
N SER A 206 24.77 -4.92 8.83
CA SER A 206 25.55 -3.80 9.37
C SER A 206 25.18 -2.45 8.74
N GLU A 207 24.67 -2.46 7.51
CA GLU A 207 24.19 -1.25 6.84
C GLU A 207 22.70 -1.02 7.11
N ALA A 208 21.93 -2.09 7.33
CA ALA A 208 20.50 -2.03 7.64
C ALA A 208 20.21 -1.40 9.02
N GLU A 209 20.91 -1.85 10.06
CA GLU A 209 20.65 -1.45 11.45
C GLU A 209 20.65 0.06 11.68
N PRO A 210 21.70 0.82 11.31
CA PRO A 210 21.72 2.26 11.55
C PRO A 210 20.59 3.00 10.81
N LEU A 211 20.20 2.54 9.62
CA LEU A 211 19.11 3.14 8.85
C LEU A 211 17.75 2.90 9.51
N LEU A 212 17.49 1.68 9.97
CA LEU A 212 16.23 1.35 10.66
C LEU A 212 16.12 2.04 12.02
N GLN A 213 17.23 2.15 12.77
CA GLN A 213 17.28 2.91 14.01
C GLN A 213 16.99 4.40 13.75
N GLN A 214 17.67 5.00 12.78
CA GLN A 214 17.47 6.40 12.41
C GLN A 214 16.02 6.65 11.96
N ALA A 215 15.43 5.76 11.14
CA ALA A 215 14.04 5.86 10.73
C ALA A 215 13.09 5.81 11.92
N SER A 216 13.27 4.84 12.82
CA SER A 216 12.42 4.67 14.01
C SER A 216 12.49 5.87 14.94
N GLU A 217 13.69 6.41 15.19
CA GLU A 217 13.89 7.61 16.02
C GLU A 217 13.25 8.84 15.37
N LEU A 218 13.45 9.00 14.06
CA LEU A 218 12.92 10.14 13.31
C LEU A 218 11.39 10.13 13.28
N SER A 219 10.77 9.00 12.97
CA SER A 219 9.31 8.83 13.00
C SER A 219 8.75 9.10 14.39
N LYS A 220 9.37 8.56 15.45
CA LYS A 220 8.92 8.77 16.83
C LYS A 220 8.98 10.26 17.21
N ARG A 221 10.07 10.94 16.88
CA ARG A 221 10.27 12.36 17.20
C ARG A 221 9.31 13.27 16.43
N LEU A 222 9.04 13.00 15.15
CA LEU A 222 8.25 13.88 14.29
C LEU A 222 6.74 13.64 14.38
N LEU A 223 6.33 12.38 14.52
CA LEU A 223 4.93 11.96 14.44
C LEU A 223 4.34 11.60 15.80
N GLY A 224 5.20 11.46 16.81
CA GLY A 224 4.84 11.02 18.16
C GLY A 224 4.72 9.51 18.28
N ASP A 225 4.67 9.04 19.53
CA ASP A 225 4.69 7.62 19.90
C ASP A 225 3.45 6.82 19.43
N ASN A 226 2.41 7.52 18.99
CA ASN A 226 1.12 6.95 18.64
C ASN A 226 0.85 6.96 17.12
N HIS A 227 1.89 6.98 16.29
CA HIS A 227 1.73 7.02 14.83
C HIS A 227 1.92 5.63 14.16
N PRO A 228 1.12 5.27 13.13
CA PRO A 228 1.30 4.04 12.34
C PRO A 228 2.75 3.80 11.88
N ASP A 229 3.44 4.82 11.38
CA ASP A 229 4.83 4.69 10.89
C ASP A 229 5.83 4.30 11.99
N VAL A 230 5.57 4.66 13.24
CA VAL A 230 6.38 4.20 14.38
C VAL A 230 6.17 2.69 14.57
N ALA A 231 4.95 2.19 14.48
CA ALA A 231 4.66 0.75 14.58
C ALA A 231 5.36 -0.05 13.47
N THR A 232 5.30 0.46 12.23
CA THR A 232 6.00 -0.14 11.08
C THR A 232 7.51 -0.17 11.29
N SER A 233 8.10 0.94 11.72
CA SER A 233 9.55 1.05 11.94
C SER A 233 10.03 0.11 13.05
N LEU A 234 9.30 0.04 14.16
CA LEU A 234 9.58 -0.90 15.27
C LEU A 234 9.51 -2.36 14.80
N ASN A 235 8.48 -2.71 14.02
CA ASN A 235 8.32 -4.05 13.49
C ASN A 235 9.47 -4.45 12.53
N ASN A 236 9.93 -3.51 11.69
CA ASN A 236 11.05 -3.76 10.77
C ASN A 236 12.38 -3.90 11.50
N LEU A 237 12.65 -3.05 12.48
CA LEU A 237 13.85 -3.16 13.33
C LEU A 237 13.85 -4.47 14.13
N ALA A 238 12.70 -4.87 14.67
CA ALA A 238 12.53 -6.18 15.30
C ALA A 238 12.79 -7.35 14.33
N GLY A 239 12.34 -7.22 13.08
CA GLY A 239 12.64 -8.16 12.00
C GLY A 239 14.12 -8.32 11.75
N LEU A 240 14.87 -7.22 11.70
CA LEU A 240 16.32 -7.24 11.57
C LEU A 240 16.99 -7.96 12.75
N TYR A 241 16.58 -7.66 13.98
CA TYR A 241 17.10 -8.31 15.18
C TYR A 241 16.78 -9.80 15.23
N LYS A 242 15.58 -10.20 14.80
CA LYS A 242 15.24 -11.61 14.63
C LYS A 242 16.13 -12.30 13.60
N SER A 243 16.36 -11.69 12.44
CA SER A 243 17.22 -12.25 11.38
C SER A 243 18.68 -12.41 11.81
N THR A 244 19.15 -11.52 12.69
CA THR A 244 20.50 -11.57 13.30
C THR A 244 20.54 -12.38 14.61
N LYS A 245 19.45 -13.07 14.96
CA LYS A 245 19.30 -13.90 16.18
C LYS A 245 19.40 -13.13 17.51
N ARG A 246 19.30 -11.80 17.49
CA ARG A 246 19.21 -10.91 18.66
C ARG A 246 17.78 -10.89 19.22
N TYR A 247 17.29 -12.06 19.63
CA TYR A 247 15.88 -12.26 19.98
C TYR A 247 15.42 -11.43 21.19
N SER A 248 16.31 -11.19 22.16
CA SER A 248 16.03 -10.36 23.34
C SER A 248 15.76 -8.91 22.99
N GLU A 249 16.30 -8.43 21.87
CA GLU A 249 16.08 -7.06 21.38
C GLU A 249 14.86 -7.00 20.44
N ALA A 250 14.61 -8.06 19.68
CA ALA A 250 13.45 -8.15 18.79
C ALA A 250 12.10 -8.21 19.54
N GLU A 251 12.02 -9.00 20.62
CA GLU A 251 10.77 -9.23 21.35
C GLU A 251 10.08 -7.95 21.86
N PRO A 252 10.75 -7.06 22.61
CA PRO A 252 10.10 -5.85 23.12
C PRO A 252 9.64 -4.92 21.99
N LEU A 253 10.35 -4.89 20.86
CA LEU A 253 9.97 -4.06 19.71
C LEU A 253 8.73 -4.61 19.00
N TYR A 254 8.64 -5.93 18.79
CA TYR A 254 7.43 -6.54 18.25
C TYR A 254 6.22 -6.35 19.17
N GLN A 255 6.40 -6.49 20.49
CA GLN A 255 5.33 -6.26 21.46
C GLN A 255 4.86 -4.81 21.46
N GLN A 256 5.79 -3.84 21.39
CA GLN A 256 5.45 -2.42 21.26
C GLN A 256 4.68 -2.11 19.97
N ALA A 257 5.15 -2.63 18.82
CA ALA A 257 4.45 -2.48 17.55
C ALA A 257 3.04 -3.07 17.59
N LEU A 258 2.88 -4.27 18.14
CA LEU A 258 1.58 -4.93 18.30
C LEU A 258 0.63 -4.12 19.18
N ALA A 259 1.09 -3.66 20.36
CA ALA A 259 0.29 -2.86 21.27
C ALA A 259 -0.14 -1.53 20.62
N LEU A 260 0.77 -0.91 19.86
CA LEU A 260 0.49 0.32 19.13
C LEU A 260 -0.58 0.10 18.04
N TRP A 261 -0.48 -0.95 17.23
CA TRP A 261 -1.49 -1.27 16.23
C TRP A 261 -2.87 -1.56 16.84
N LYS A 262 -2.92 -2.33 17.93
CA LYS A 262 -4.17 -2.60 18.64
C LYS A 262 -4.84 -1.32 19.13
N ARG A 263 -4.05 -0.38 19.67
CA ARG A 263 -4.57 0.92 20.13
C ARG A 263 -5.07 1.79 18.97
N LEU A 264 -4.39 1.77 17.83
CA LEU A 264 -4.73 2.63 16.70
C LEU A 264 -5.93 2.12 15.89
N LEU A 265 -6.02 0.81 15.70
CA LEU A 265 -6.93 0.22 14.71
C LEU A 265 -7.87 -0.83 15.32
N GLY A 266 -7.75 -1.12 16.61
CA GLY A 266 -8.48 -2.19 17.29
C GLY A 266 -7.87 -3.57 17.07
N ASP A 267 -8.33 -4.55 17.86
CA ASP A 267 -7.74 -5.90 17.90
C ASP A 267 -7.91 -6.72 16.61
N ASN A 268 -8.90 -6.38 15.78
CA ASN A 268 -9.26 -7.16 14.60
C ASN A 268 -8.72 -6.56 13.30
N HIS A 269 -7.82 -5.59 13.34
CA HIS A 269 -7.30 -4.98 12.11
C HIS A 269 -6.22 -5.87 11.43
N PRO A 270 -6.16 -5.92 10.08
CA PRO A 270 -5.09 -6.60 9.34
C PRO A 270 -3.66 -6.36 9.84
N ASN A 271 -3.29 -5.10 10.12
CA ASN A 271 -1.97 -4.77 10.68
C ASN A 271 -1.69 -5.43 12.05
N VAL A 272 -2.72 -5.62 12.89
CA VAL A 272 -2.59 -6.39 14.14
C VAL A 272 -2.29 -7.85 13.84
N ALA A 273 -2.97 -8.44 12.86
CA ALA A 273 -2.69 -9.81 12.42
C ALA A 273 -1.24 -9.98 11.92
N ILE A 274 -0.74 -9.04 11.13
CA ILE A 274 0.66 -9.06 10.66
C ILE A 274 1.64 -8.97 11.84
N SER A 275 1.42 -8.08 12.80
CA SER A 275 2.27 -7.99 14.00
C SER A 275 2.20 -9.23 14.88
N LEU A 276 1.02 -9.83 15.05
CA LEU A 276 0.85 -11.12 15.74
C LEU A 276 1.65 -12.22 15.04
N ASN A 277 1.51 -12.34 13.72
CA ASN A 277 2.26 -13.30 12.91
C ASN A 277 3.79 -13.11 13.04
N ASN A 278 4.26 -11.87 13.10
CA ASN A 278 5.69 -11.59 13.23
C ASN A 278 6.24 -11.98 14.60
N LEU A 279 5.51 -11.63 15.68
CA LEU A 279 5.84 -12.02 17.05
C LEU A 279 5.77 -13.56 17.22
N ALA A 280 4.75 -14.20 16.67
CA ALA A 280 4.64 -15.66 16.62
C ALA A 280 5.85 -16.30 15.92
N GLY A 281 6.29 -15.68 14.82
CA GLY A 281 7.50 -16.06 14.11
C GLY A 281 8.77 -15.93 14.95
N LEU A 282 8.86 -14.96 15.85
CA LEU A 282 9.96 -14.85 16.81
C LEU A 282 9.92 -15.99 17.84
N TYR A 283 8.75 -16.26 18.42
CA TYR A 283 8.56 -17.36 19.38
C TYR A 283 8.83 -18.74 18.77
N LYS A 284 8.45 -18.93 17.51
CA LYS A 284 8.86 -20.09 16.73
C LYS A 284 10.39 -20.21 16.63
N SER A 285 11.10 -19.12 16.31
CA SER A 285 12.57 -19.12 16.19
C SER A 285 13.28 -19.42 17.51
N THR A 286 12.67 -19.08 18.65
CA THR A 286 13.17 -19.37 20.00
C THR A 286 12.64 -20.68 20.60
N LYS A 287 11.91 -21.48 19.81
CA LYS A 287 11.26 -22.74 20.23
C LYS A 287 10.22 -22.59 21.35
N ARG A 288 9.72 -21.38 21.58
CA ARG A 288 8.59 -21.07 22.49
C ARG A 288 7.26 -21.39 21.80
N TYR A 289 7.07 -22.65 21.42
CA TYR A 289 5.94 -23.04 20.57
C TYR A 289 4.57 -22.82 21.22
N SER A 290 4.46 -23.01 22.53
CA SER A 290 3.24 -22.73 23.30
C SER A 290 2.80 -21.27 23.26
N GLU A 291 3.73 -20.34 23.01
CA GLU A 291 3.45 -18.91 22.87
C GLU A 291 3.26 -18.52 21.41
N ALA A 292 3.88 -19.23 20.46
CA ALA A 292 3.78 -18.96 19.04
C ALA A 292 2.42 -19.36 18.45
N GLU A 293 1.91 -20.54 18.82
CA GLU A 293 0.68 -21.09 18.26
C GLU A 293 -0.55 -20.19 18.40
N PRO A 294 -0.94 -19.73 19.60
CA PRO A 294 -2.14 -18.90 19.74
C PRO A 294 -2.04 -17.59 18.96
N LEU A 295 -0.83 -17.03 18.80
CA LEU A 295 -0.61 -15.82 18.02
C LEU A 295 -0.76 -16.06 16.51
N PHE A 296 -0.30 -17.21 16.01
CA PHE A 296 -0.53 -17.59 14.61
C PHE A 296 -2.01 -17.87 14.34
N GLU A 297 -2.70 -18.57 15.24
CA GLU A 297 -4.14 -18.82 15.13
C GLU A 297 -4.92 -17.52 15.10
N GLN A 298 -4.63 -16.61 16.04
CA GLN A 298 -5.29 -15.31 16.11
C GLN A 298 -5.01 -14.47 14.86
N ALA A 299 -3.75 -14.43 14.38
CA ALA A 299 -3.41 -13.73 13.15
C ALA A 299 -4.19 -14.26 11.95
N LEU A 300 -4.26 -15.59 11.79
CA LEU A 300 -4.99 -16.20 10.68
C LEU A 300 -6.49 -15.91 10.77
N ALA A 301 -7.08 -16.04 11.95
CA ALA A 301 -8.50 -15.75 12.17
C ALA A 301 -8.86 -14.30 11.82
N ILE A 302 -8.02 -13.34 12.23
CA ILE A 302 -8.22 -11.92 11.89
C ILE A 302 -8.15 -11.71 10.38
N CYS A 303 -7.11 -12.20 9.70
CA CYS A 303 -6.96 -12.06 8.25
C CYS A 303 -8.13 -12.71 7.47
N GLU A 304 -8.54 -13.92 7.85
CA GLU A 304 -9.68 -14.60 7.20
C GLU A 304 -11.00 -13.85 7.42
N CYS A 305 -11.21 -13.29 8.61
CA CYS A 305 -12.40 -12.52 8.92
C CYS A 305 -12.45 -11.18 8.17
N THR A 306 -11.32 -10.47 8.08
CA THR A 306 -11.24 -9.08 7.62
C THR A 306 -10.81 -8.89 6.18
N LEU A 307 -10.04 -9.81 5.60
CA LEU A 307 -9.56 -9.74 4.22
C LEU A 307 -10.11 -10.88 3.36
N GLY A 308 -10.57 -11.96 3.98
CA GLY A 308 -11.02 -13.17 3.31
C GLY A 308 -9.90 -14.16 3.03
N VAL A 309 -10.28 -15.40 2.69
CA VAL A 309 -9.35 -16.55 2.62
C VAL A 309 -8.33 -16.48 1.48
N GLY A 310 -8.64 -15.75 0.41
CA GLY A 310 -7.84 -15.64 -0.81
C GLY A 310 -6.93 -14.42 -0.85
N HIS A 311 -7.01 -13.51 0.12
CA HIS A 311 -6.16 -12.32 0.15
C HIS A 311 -4.68 -12.72 0.34
N PRO A 312 -3.72 -12.06 -0.35
CA PRO A 312 -2.29 -12.39 -0.24
C PRO A 312 -1.78 -12.46 1.19
N ASP A 313 -2.14 -11.49 2.04
CA ASP A 313 -1.74 -11.47 3.45
C ASP A 313 -2.29 -12.67 4.23
N THR A 314 -3.56 -13.03 4.00
CA THR A 314 -4.16 -14.22 4.60
C THR A 314 -3.41 -15.48 4.18
N MET A 315 -3.04 -15.59 2.90
CA MET A 315 -2.23 -16.72 2.43
C MET A 315 -0.84 -16.75 3.05
N ALA A 316 -0.19 -15.59 3.20
CA ALA A 316 1.13 -15.47 3.82
C ALA A 316 1.09 -15.92 5.29
N VAL A 317 0.13 -15.42 6.07
CA VAL A 317 -0.09 -15.82 7.48
C VAL A 317 -0.40 -17.32 7.56
N ARG A 318 -1.29 -17.84 6.72
CA ARG A 318 -1.61 -19.28 6.65
C ARG A 318 -0.37 -20.12 6.36
N GLY A 319 0.47 -19.68 5.41
CA GLY A 319 1.72 -20.35 5.06
C GLY A 319 2.73 -20.35 6.22
N ASN A 320 2.82 -19.26 6.97
CA ASN A 320 3.67 -19.16 8.16
C ASN A 320 3.20 -20.12 9.27
N TYR A 321 1.89 -20.14 9.54
CA TYR A 321 1.30 -21.02 10.53
C TYR A 321 1.46 -22.50 10.15
N ALA A 322 1.21 -22.87 8.89
CA ALA A 322 1.43 -24.22 8.41
C ALA A 322 2.91 -24.67 8.54
N ARG A 323 3.87 -23.76 8.31
CA ARG A 323 5.29 -24.01 8.56
C ARG A 323 5.61 -24.16 10.04
N PHE A 324 4.91 -23.44 10.91
CA PHE A 324 5.03 -23.59 12.36
C PHE A 324 4.52 -24.96 12.83
N LEU A 325 3.30 -25.35 12.44
CA LEU A 325 2.70 -26.65 12.82
C LEU A 325 3.59 -27.83 12.42
N ARG A 326 4.15 -27.80 11.21
CA ARG A 326 5.11 -28.80 10.74
C ARG A 326 6.40 -28.87 11.57
N GLN A 327 6.79 -27.79 12.24
CA GLN A 327 8.01 -27.76 13.05
C GLN A 327 7.75 -28.09 14.52
N ALA A 328 6.61 -27.68 15.06
CA ALA A 328 6.26 -27.88 16.47
C ALA A 328 5.84 -29.33 16.78
N TYR A 329 5.25 -30.03 15.81
CA TYR A 329 4.68 -31.37 15.98
C TYR A 329 5.36 -32.47 15.15
N ARG A 330 6.62 -32.26 14.77
CA ARG A 330 7.50 -33.30 14.21
C ARG A 330 8.36 -33.91 15.29
#